data_AF-A0A1Y2ESR0-F1
#
_entry.id   AF-A0A1Y2ESR0-F1
#
_cell.length_a   1.000
_cell.length_b   1.000
_cell.length_c   1.000
_cell.angle_alpha   90.00
_cell.angle_beta   90.00
_cell.angle_gamma   90.00
#
_symmetry.space_group_name_H-M   'P 1'
#
loop_
_entity.id
_entity.type
_entity.pdbx_description
1 polymer ?
#
loop_
_entity_poly.entity_id
_entity_poly.type
_entity_poly.pdbx_seq_one_letter_code
_entity_poly.pdbx_strand_id
1 'polypeptide(L)'
;TSDLWRKISIYVCIPALLIAGVNAYNLYSAHQEHVAHLAEHPEEDHPEYPYQNIRTKNVNAPFYGDGDKTLFWNDAVNQHKES
;
A
#
# COMPACT_ATOMS: atom_id res chain seq x y z
N THR A 1 -38.28 -12.19 0.04
CA THR A 1 -37.19 -11.19 0.10
C THR A 1 -35.87 -11.75 -0.41
N SER A 2 -35.52 -13.02 -0.13
CA SER A 2 -34.25 -13.65 -0.54
C SER A 2 -34.01 -13.74 -2.05
N ASP A 3 -35.04 -13.97 -2.87
CA ASP A 3 -34.89 -14.06 -4.33
C ASP A 3 -34.50 -12.75 -5.01
N LEU A 4 -34.97 -11.61 -4.47
CA LEU A 4 -34.59 -10.30 -4.98
C LEU A 4 -33.09 -10.07 -4.77
N TRP A 5 -32.61 -10.32 -3.54
CA TRP A 5 -31.19 -10.16 -3.20
C TRP A 5 -30.29 -11.13 -3.96
N ARG A 6 -30.71 -12.38 -4.15
CA ARG A 6 -29.98 -13.35 -4.99
C ARG A 6 -29.77 -12.82 -6.42
N LYS A 7 -30.80 -12.23 -7.03
CA LYS A 7 -30.70 -11.64 -8.37
C LYS A 7 -29.78 -10.43 -8.39
N ILE A 8 -29.87 -9.54 -7.41
CA ILE A 8 -28.98 -8.37 -7.32
C ILE A 8 -27.52 -8.80 -7.16
N SER A 9 -27.22 -9.74 -6.26
CA SER A 9 -25.86 -10.24 -6.05
C SER A 9 -25.25 -10.81 -7.34
N ILE A 10 -26.02 -11.58 -8.12
CA ILE A 10 -25.51 -12.21 -9.34
C ILE A 10 -25.45 -11.21 -10.50
N TYR A 11 -26.52 -10.44 -10.74
CA TYR A 11 -26.65 -9.62 -11.95
C TYR A 11 -26.12 -8.20 -11.79
N VAL A 12 -25.87 -7.73 -10.58
CA VAL A 12 -25.33 -6.39 -10.33
C VAL A 12 -23.95 -6.48 -9.72
N CYS A 13 -23.77 -7.22 -8.62
CA CYS A 13 -22.47 -7.23 -7.93
C CYS A 13 -21.38 -7.88 -8.78
N ILE A 14 -21.66 -9.00 -9.47
CA ILE A 14 -20.64 -9.65 -10.32
C ILE A 14 -20.19 -8.73 -11.47
N PRO A 15 -21.08 -8.15 -12.31
CA PRO A 15 -20.64 -7.21 -13.34
C PRO A 15 -19.95 -5.96 -12.79
N ALA A 16 -20.42 -5.41 -11.67
CA ALA A 16 -19.80 -4.26 -11.03
C ALA A 16 -18.37 -4.57 -10.56
N LEU A 17 -18.15 -5.75 -9.96
CA LEU A 17 -16.82 -6.20 -9.55
C LEU A 17 -15.90 -6.45 -10.74
N LEU A 18 -16.41 -6.96 -11.86
CA LEU A 18 -15.61 -7.13 -13.09
C LEU A 18 -15.13 -5.78 -13.62
N ILE A 19 -16.02 -4.79 -13.71
CA ILE A 19 -15.67 -3.45 -14.19
C ILE A 19 -14.68 -2.78 -13.23
N ALA A 20 -14.94 -2.84 -11.92
CA ALA A 20 -14.03 -2.31 -10.90
C ALA A 20 -12.67 -3.02 -10.92
N GLY A 21 -12.66 -4.34 -11.12
CA GLY A 21 -11.44 -5.15 -11.22
C GLY A 21 -10.58 -4.78 -12.42
N VAL A 22 -11.18 -4.57 -13.60
CA VAL A 22 -10.46 -4.10 -14.80
C VAL A 22 -9.88 -2.69 -14.57
N ASN A 23 -10.65 -1.78 -13.97
CA ASN A 23 -10.15 -0.45 -13.65
C ASN A 23 -8.97 -0.50 -12.66
N ALA A 24 -9.11 -1.25 -11.58
CA ALA A 24 -8.06 -1.43 -10.58
C ALA A 24 -6.80 -2.08 -11.18
N TYR A 25 -6.95 -3.03 -12.11
CA TYR A 25 -5.83 -3.65 -12.80
C TYR A 25 -5.05 -2.65 -13.67
N ASN A 26 -5.76 -1.76 -14.37
CA ASN A 26 -5.11 -0.72 -15.17
C ASN A 26 -4.34 0.27 -14.28
N LEU A 27 -4.95 0.71 -13.16
CA LEU A 27 -4.28 1.58 -12.19
C LEU A 27 -3.08 0.88 -11.54
N TYR A 28 -3.22 -0.40 -11.20
CA TYR A 28 -2.13 -1.20 -10.66
C TYR A 28 -0.95 -1.29 -11.65
N SER A 29 -1.22 -1.57 -12.92
CA SER A 29 -0.19 -1.67 -13.96
C SER A 29 0.57 -0.34 -14.12
N ALA A 30 -0.16 0.79 -14.20
CA ALA A 30 0.45 2.11 -14.25
C ALA A 30 1.25 2.44 -12.98
N HIS A 31 0.77 2.01 -11.81
CA HIS A 31 1.50 2.17 -10.55
C HIS A 31 2.79 1.35 -10.53
N GLN A 32 2.78 0.11 -11.05
CA GLN A 32 4.00 -0.71 -11.16
C GLN A 32 5.04 -0.05 -12.08
N GLU A 33 4.62 0.50 -13.21
CA GLU A 33 5.51 1.26 -14.11
C GLU A 33 6.11 2.48 -13.40
N HIS A 34 5.30 3.25 -12.65
CA HIS A 34 5.79 4.38 -11.87
C HIS A 34 6.77 3.96 -10.77
N VAL A 35 6.50 2.86 -10.07
CA VAL A 35 7.42 2.32 -9.05
C VAL A 35 8.75 1.88 -9.69
N ALA A 36 8.72 1.26 -10.87
CA ALA A 36 9.93 0.89 -11.60
C ALA A 36 10.77 2.11 -11.99
N HIS A 37 10.13 3.21 -12.44
CA HIS A 37 10.82 4.47 -12.70
C HIS A 37 11.39 5.10 -11.43
N LEU A 38 10.68 5.08 -10.31
CA LEU A 38 11.20 5.59 -9.03
C LEU A 38 12.42 4.81 -8.55
N ALA A 39 12.49 3.49 -8.83
CA ALA A 39 13.64 2.67 -8.47
C ALA A 39 14.92 3.05 -9.26
N GLU A 40 14.79 3.76 -10.38
CA GLU A 40 15.92 4.30 -11.15
C GLU A 40 16.49 5.59 -10.53
N HIS A 41 15.75 6.25 -9.64
CA HIS A 41 16.19 7.46 -8.94
C HIS A 41 16.92 7.12 -7.62
N PRO A 42 18.11 7.69 -7.35
CA PRO A 42 18.86 7.44 -6.12
C PRO A 42 18.10 7.87 -4.85
N GLU A 43 18.17 7.07 -3.79
CA GLU A 43 17.50 7.35 -2.51
C GLU A 43 18.01 8.64 -1.81
N GLU A 44 19.19 9.12 -2.19
CA GLU A 44 19.76 10.37 -1.69
C GLU A 44 18.91 11.59 -2.07
N ASP A 45 18.22 11.54 -3.22
CA ASP A 45 17.41 12.64 -3.74
C ASP A 45 16.10 12.85 -2.96
N HIS A 46 15.72 11.91 -2.10
CA HIS A 46 14.48 11.98 -1.30
C HIS A 46 14.80 12.43 0.14
N PRO A 47 14.66 13.71 0.50
CA PRO A 47 14.93 14.18 1.86
C PRO A 47 13.87 13.64 2.82
N GLU A 48 14.31 13.11 3.95
CA GLU A 48 13.44 12.78 5.07
C GLU A 48 13.25 14.03 5.94
N TYR A 49 12.00 14.41 6.16
CA TYR A 49 11.68 15.58 6.97
C TYR A 49 11.50 15.21 8.45
N PRO A 50 11.73 16.14 9.40
CA PRO A 50 11.66 15.85 10.85
C PRO A 50 10.30 15.35 11.35
N TYR A 51 9.24 15.53 10.57
CA TYR A 51 7.90 15.06 10.89
C TYR A 51 7.58 13.66 10.33
N GLN A 52 8.47 13.11 9.49
CA GLN A 52 8.36 11.75 8.95
C GLN A 52 9.05 10.77 9.91
N ASN A 53 8.61 9.50 9.89
CA ASN A 53 9.13 8.40 10.69
C ASN A 53 9.41 8.70 12.19
N ILE A 54 8.61 9.55 12.83
CA ILE A 54 8.78 9.86 14.26
C ILE A 54 8.63 8.59 15.11
N ARG A 55 9.59 8.34 16.01
CA ARG A 55 9.58 7.26 17.01
C ARG A 55 9.62 7.84 18.43
N THR A 56 8.47 8.25 18.98
CA THR A 56 8.39 8.75 20.37
C THR A 56 8.46 7.64 21.42
N LYS A 57 8.06 6.44 21.03
CA LYS A 57 8.17 5.18 21.76
C LYS A 57 8.48 4.12 20.70
N ASN A 58 9.42 3.21 20.97
CA ASN A 58 9.63 2.08 20.05
C ASN A 58 8.28 1.40 19.79
N VAL A 59 7.89 1.37 18.52
CA VAL A 59 6.61 0.79 18.08
C VAL A 59 6.52 -0.69 18.44
N ASN A 60 7.67 -1.31 18.73
CA ASN A 60 7.77 -2.64 19.31
C ASN A 60 7.90 -2.56 20.84
N ALA A 61 6.75 -2.37 21.47
CA ALA A 61 6.48 -3.09 22.71
C ALA A 61 6.73 -4.60 22.44
N PRO A 62 7.33 -5.33 23.40
CA PRO A 62 8.42 -6.32 23.27
C PRO A 62 8.14 -7.64 22.52
N PHE A 63 7.35 -7.64 21.43
CA PHE A 63 6.83 -8.88 20.85
C PHE A 63 7.16 -9.14 19.38
N TYR A 64 7.72 -8.19 18.61
CA TYR A 64 8.12 -8.39 17.20
C TYR A 64 9.26 -7.45 16.78
N GLY A 65 10.20 -7.93 15.95
CA GLY A 65 11.11 -7.09 15.15
C GLY A 65 12.25 -6.34 15.86
N ASP A 66 12.80 -5.35 15.15
CA ASP A 66 13.96 -4.50 15.50
C ASP A 66 13.60 -3.24 16.31
N GLY A 67 12.34 -2.79 16.26
CA GLY A 67 11.87 -1.64 17.02
C GLY A 67 11.45 -0.46 16.16
N ASP A 68 11.91 -0.46 14.91
CA ASP A 68 11.82 0.68 14.00
C ASP A 68 10.75 0.48 12.92
N LYS A 69 10.63 -0.74 12.40
CA LYS A 69 9.71 -1.02 11.29
C LYS A 69 8.31 -1.37 11.79
N THR A 70 7.30 -0.89 11.08
CA THR A 70 5.89 -1.25 11.34
C THR A 70 5.56 -2.62 10.74
N LEU A 71 4.41 -3.20 11.10
CA LEU A 71 3.99 -4.51 10.60
C LEU A 71 3.83 -4.58 9.07
N PHE A 72 3.45 -3.46 8.44
CA PHE A 72 3.30 -3.36 6.97
C PHE A 72 4.40 -2.50 6.35
N TRP A 73 5.59 -2.50 6.97
CA TRP A 73 6.75 -1.82 6.41
C TRP A 73 7.27 -2.57 5.18
N ASN A 74 7.54 -1.82 4.10
CA ASN A 74 8.15 -2.35 2.88
C ASN A 74 9.40 -1.55 2.54
N ASP A 75 10.57 -2.18 2.64
CA ASP A 75 11.88 -1.56 2.40
C ASP A 75 12.04 -0.97 0.99
N ALA A 76 11.24 -1.42 0.01
CA ALA A 76 11.27 -0.87 -1.34
C ALA A 76 10.57 0.50 -1.47
N VAL A 77 9.73 0.89 -0.51
CA VAL A 77 8.93 2.14 -0.58
C VAL A 77 8.98 2.97 0.69
N ASN A 78 9.36 2.37 1.81
CA ASN A 78 9.49 3.04 3.10
C ASN A 78 10.98 3.16 3.40
N GLN A 79 11.48 4.38 3.29
CA GLN A 79 12.85 4.72 3.66
C GLN A 79 12.84 5.36 5.05
N HIS A 80 13.84 5.00 5.84
CA HIS A 80 14.20 5.69 7.06
C HIS A 80 15.70 5.90 7.05
N LYS A 81 16.13 7.15 6.97
CA LYS A 81 17.51 7.55 7.09
C LYS A 81 17.81 7.66 8.57
N GLU A 82 18.41 6.62 9.13
CA GLU A 82 18.93 6.71 10.50
C GLU A 82 19.94 7.86 10.56
N SER A 83 19.72 8.77 11.52
CA SER A 83 20.59 9.95 11.73
C SER A 83 21.81 9.61 12.56
#